data_AF-Q5KBH2-F1
#
_entry.id   AF-Q5KBH2-F1
#
_cell.length_a   1.000
_cell.length_b   1.000
_cell.length_c   1.000
_cell.angle_alpha   90.00
_cell.angle_beta   90.00
_cell.angle_gamma   90.00
#
_symmetry.space_group_name_H-M   'P 1'
#
loop_
_entity.id
_entity.type
_entity.pdbx_description
1 polymer ?
#
loop_
_entity_poly.entity_id
_entity_poly.type
_entity_poly.pdbx_seq_one_letter_code
_entity_poly.pdbx_strand_id
1 'polypeptide(L)'
;MEAVHRNLSHAMRDNYNEHGVDEYYRKVAATYRNPFYPGIKKAVWALMNRWWEAEGRDMFSQEEKRGRKNLKVLDMAAGSGEGTLCLLEWARTGSTNASAEATSSASQPSLSVPDPLALLRSTAPSTSARQAFVPPNVRRPVVPPPKPTASAKVSSSGNQVFGSMIPARLPEGFEIDVIATDPYTSPAYTERTSRPCHSLSFTDLAQGLLPPTSAMTSPRSEDPNNNSEPIWDIIICSFALHLVTNPSELFALLFELSGKARWLIVVAPHKKPEIKETWGWARWDIASWTAAGEARLYGGGKPKGDGDDGETELEIVRDKVKLRLYRSNAF
;
A
#
# COMPACT_ATOMS: atom_id res chain seq x y z
N MET A 1 -22.06 17.36 -22.36
CA MET A 1 -20.67 17.49 -21.86
C MET A 1 -19.81 16.34 -22.39
N GLU A 2 -19.69 16.18 -23.72
CA GLU A 2 -19.05 14.99 -24.34
C GLU A 2 -17.80 15.31 -25.20
N ALA A 3 -17.36 16.57 -25.26
CA ALA A 3 -16.33 16.99 -26.20
C ALA A 3 -14.88 16.97 -25.67
N VAL A 4 -14.64 16.81 -24.36
CA VAL A 4 -13.30 17.02 -23.77
C VAL A 4 -12.44 15.74 -23.74
N HIS A 5 -13.04 14.56 -23.89
CA HIS A 5 -12.33 13.27 -23.73
C HIS A 5 -11.65 12.73 -25.00
N ARG A 6 -11.77 13.39 -26.16
CA ARG A 6 -11.39 12.78 -27.45
C ARG A 6 -9.90 12.80 -27.80
N ASN A 7 -9.04 13.48 -27.03
CA ASN A 7 -7.61 13.64 -27.37
C ASN A 7 -6.62 13.09 -26.33
N LEU A 8 -7.07 12.39 -25.28
CA LEU A 8 -6.14 11.80 -24.32
C LEU A 8 -5.85 10.34 -24.67
N SER A 9 -4.57 9.99 -24.78
CA SER A 9 -4.11 8.60 -24.90
C SER A 9 -4.54 7.79 -23.67
N HIS A 10 -4.77 6.49 -23.87
CA HIS A 10 -4.95 5.53 -22.78
C HIS A 10 -3.70 5.39 -21.91
N ALA A 11 -2.51 5.71 -22.44
CA ALA A 11 -1.25 5.66 -21.72
C ALA A 11 -0.91 7.04 -21.10
N MET A 12 -0.90 7.10 -19.77
CA MET A 12 -0.60 8.32 -19.00
C MET A 12 0.70 9.01 -19.42
N ARG A 13 1.74 8.23 -19.73
CA ARG A 13 3.05 8.76 -20.10
C ARG A 13 3.01 9.52 -21.43
N ASP A 14 2.21 9.05 -22.38
CA ASP A 14 2.07 9.71 -23.67
C ASP A 14 1.39 11.07 -23.48
N ASN A 15 0.36 11.12 -22.62
CA ASN A 15 -0.31 12.37 -22.28
C ASN A 15 0.64 13.40 -21.65
N TYR A 16 1.55 12.96 -20.76
CA TYR A 16 2.54 13.85 -20.16
C TYR A 16 3.55 14.37 -21.19
N ASN A 17 3.95 13.54 -22.15
CA ASN A 17 4.90 13.94 -23.18
C ASN A 17 4.25 14.90 -24.20
N GLU A 18 2.97 14.72 -24.51
CA GLU A 18 2.24 15.52 -25.51
C GLU A 18 1.78 16.87 -24.96
N HIS A 19 1.23 16.89 -23.74
CA HIS A 19 0.58 18.08 -23.17
C HIS A 19 1.34 18.67 -21.98
N GLY A 20 2.31 17.94 -21.42
CA GLY A 20 2.85 18.26 -20.11
C GLY A 20 1.94 17.82 -18.96
N VAL A 21 2.53 17.69 -17.77
CA VAL A 21 1.82 17.24 -16.56
C VAL A 21 0.73 18.23 -16.16
N ASP A 22 1.01 19.53 -16.20
CA ASP A 22 0.08 20.60 -15.83
C ASP A 22 -1.19 20.59 -16.69
N GLU A 23 -1.04 20.53 -18.01
CA GLU A 23 -2.18 20.55 -18.91
C GLU A 23 -3.00 19.26 -18.83
N TYR A 24 -2.33 18.11 -18.66
CA TYR A 24 -3.03 16.84 -18.44
C TYR A 24 -3.94 16.95 -17.21
N TYR A 25 -3.38 17.32 -16.06
CA TYR A 25 -4.18 17.38 -14.84
C TYR A 25 -5.20 18.51 -14.87
N ARG A 26 -4.95 19.63 -15.54
CA ARG A 26 -5.97 20.66 -15.78
C ARG A 26 -7.25 20.10 -16.43
N LYS A 27 -7.11 19.09 -17.30
CA LYS A 27 -8.25 18.48 -18.01
C LYS A 27 -8.99 17.43 -17.18
N VAL A 28 -8.28 16.67 -16.32
CA VAL A 28 -8.83 15.46 -15.68
C VAL A 28 -8.81 15.47 -14.15
N ALA A 29 -8.23 16.48 -13.51
CA ALA A 29 -7.95 16.52 -12.07
C ALA A 29 -9.16 16.17 -11.20
N ALA A 30 -10.33 16.75 -11.51
CA ALA A 30 -11.54 16.58 -10.73
C ALA A 30 -12.09 15.14 -10.75
N THR A 31 -11.81 14.38 -11.81
CA THR A 31 -12.31 13.01 -12.00
C THR A 31 -11.18 11.97 -12.00
N TYR A 32 -9.96 12.37 -11.65
CA TYR A 32 -8.79 11.50 -11.72
C TYR A 32 -9.01 10.23 -10.88
N ARG A 33 -8.62 9.08 -11.42
CA ARG A 33 -8.61 7.79 -10.73
C ARG A 33 -7.41 7.01 -11.21
N ASN A 34 -6.64 6.44 -10.28
CA ASN A 34 -5.51 5.61 -10.64
C ASN A 34 -6.00 4.19 -11.03
N PRO A 35 -5.79 3.73 -12.28
CA PRO A 35 -6.25 2.42 -12.72
C PRO A 35 -5.54 1.25 -12.01
N PHE A 36 -4.41 1.51 -11.35
CA PHE A 36 -3.63 0.51 -10.61
C PHE A 36 -4.05 0.40 -9.13
N TYR A 37 -5.17 1.01 -8.72
CA TYR A 37 -5.65 0.96 -7.33
C TYR A 37 -5.68 -0.45 -6.72
N PRO A 38 -6.13 -1.53 -7.41
CA PRO A 38 -6.08 -2.88 -6.85
C PRO A 38 -4.65 -3.34 -6.51
N GLY A 39 -3.67 -3.04 -7.37
CA GLY A 39 -2.26 -3.37 -7.13
C GLY A 39 -1.64 -2.54 -6.01
N ILE A 40 -1.99 -1.24 -5.94
CA ILE A 40 -1.56 -0.35 -4.84
C ILE A 40 -2.06 -0.91 -3.50
N LYS A 41 -3.33 -1.29 -3.42
CA LYS A 41 -3.91 -1.89 -2.21
C LYS A 41 -3.16 -3.13 -1.78
N LYS A 42 -2.97 -4.08 -2.70
CA LYS A 42 -2.25 -5.32 -2.43
C LYS A 42 -0.83 -5.06 -1.93
N ALA A 43 -0.11 -4.13 -2.54
CA ALA A 43 1.26 -3.81 -2.17
C ALA A 43 1.34 -3.11 -0.81
N VAL A 44 0.50 -2.10 -0.58
CA VAL A 44 0.45 -1.35 0.68
C VAL A 44 0.04 -2.26 1.84
N TRP A 45 -0.96 -3.12 1.66
CA TRP A 45 -1.40 -4.06 2.70
C TRP A 45 -0.31 -5.07 3.07
N ALA A 46 0.37 -5.63 2.07
CA ALA A 46 1.51 -6.52 2.29
C ALA A 46 2.63 -5.83 3.11
N LEU A 47 2.94 -4.56 2.78
CA LEU A 47 3.89 -3.77 3.54
C LEU A 47 3.41 -3.53 4.98
N MET A 48 2.17 -3.06 5.16
CA MET A 48 1.65 -2.69 6.47
C MET A 48 1.56 -3.88 7.43
N ASN A 49 1.22 -5.07 6.91
CA ASN A 49 1.30 -6.31 7.68
C ASN A 49 2.72 -6.58 8.18
N ARG A 50 3.70 -6.47 7.27
CA ARG A 50 5.11 -6.71 7.62
C ARG A 50 5.66 -5.66 8.59
N TRP A 51 5.32 -4.39 8.38
CA TRP A 51 5.67 -3.28 9.28
C TRP A 51 5.06 -3.48 10.67
N TRP A 52 3.80 -3.90 10.75
CA TRP A 52 3.14 -4.14 12.02
C TRP A 52 3.82 -5.25 12.82
N GLU A 53 4.19 -6.35 12.17
CA GLU A 53 4.91 -7.46 12.80
C GLU A 53 6.31 -7.06 13.26
N ALA A 54 7.00 -6.22 12.50
CA ALA A 54 8.39 -5.88 12.77
C ALA A 54 8.57 -4.73 13.77
N GLU A 55 7.69 -3.72 13.74
CA GLU A 55 7.82 -2.51 14.56
C GLU A 55 6.49 -2.05 15.16
N GLY A 56 5.41 -2.06 14.38
CA GLY A 56 4.15 -1.45 14.78
C GLY A 56 3.56 -2.06 16.06
N ARG A 57 3.63 -3.38 16.20
CA ARG A 57 3.13 -4.08 17.41
C ARG A 57 3.80 -3.55 18.66
N ASP A 58 5.12 -3.52 18.70
CA ASP A 58 5.86 -3.10 19.90
C ASP A 58 5.70 -1.60 20.14
N MET A 59 5.74 -0.79 19.07
CA MET A 59 5.55 0.65 19.12
C MET A 59 4.20 1.02 19.78
N PHE A 60 3.11 0.40 19.34
CA PHE A 60 1.77 0.74 19.83
C PHE A 60 1.30 -0.10 21.02
N SER A 61 2.02 -1.17 21.40
CA SER A 61 1.75 -1.90 22.67
C SER A 61 2.38 -1.22 23.88
N GLN A 62 3.54 -0.57 23.71
CA GLN A 62 4.22 0.11 24.82
C GLN A 62 3.70 1.54 25.05
N GLU A 63 3.18 2.19 24.01
CA GLU A 63 2.75 3.59 24.03
C GLU A 63 1.34 3.84 24.59
N GLU A 64 0.56 2.80 24.92
CA GLU A 64 -0.66 2.94 25.75
C GLU A 64 -0.37 3.72 27.05
N LYS A 65 0.87 3.62 27.58
CA LYS A 65 1.33 4.36 28.76
C LYS A 65 1.77 5.80 28.48
N ARG A 66 2.03 6.16 27.22
CA ARG A 66 2.57 7.47 26.78
C ARG A 66 1.55 8.33 26.02
N GLY A 67 0.33 7.83 25.82
CA GLY A 67 -0.78 8.60 25.23
C GLY A 67 -0.71 8.76 23.71
N ARG A 68 0.24 8.10 23.03
CA ARG A 68 0.32 8.09 21.57
C ARG A 68 -0.47 6.91 21.02
N LYS A 69 -1.55 7.20 20.28
CA LYS A 69 -2.49 6.20 19.74
C LYS A 69 -2.57 6.18 18.22
N ASN A 70 -1.97 7.17 17.56
CA ASN A 70 -2.19 7.42 16.16
C ASN A 70 -0.88 7.31 15.37
N LEU A 71 -0.93 6.56 14.27
CA LEU A 71 0.13 6.53 13.26
C LEU A 71 -0.01 7.76 12.36
N LYS A 72 0.99 8.65 12.37
CA LYS A 72 0.95 9.88 11.57
C LYS A 72 1.46 9.63 10.16
N VAL A 73 0.61 9.86 9.16
CA VAL A 73 0.93 9.61 7.76
C VAL A 73 0.75 10.86 6.93
N LEU A 74 1.74 11.15 6.10
CA LEU A 74 1.63 12.11 4.99
C LEU A 74 1.44 11.35 3.68
N ASP A 75 0.26 11.47 3.07
CA ASP A 75 -0.01 11.01 1.69
C ASP A 75 0.38 12.13 0.73
N MET A 76 1.63 12.07 0.24
CA MET A 76 2.22 13.08 -0.61
C MET A 76 1.92 12.79 -2.09
N ALA A 77 1.44 13.81 -2.81
CA ALA A 77 0.91 13.67 -4.17
C ALA A 77 -0.14 12.55 -4.21
N ALA A 78 -1.17 12.73 -3.38
CA ALA A 78 -2.14 11.71 -2.99
C ALA A 78 -3.03 11.22 -4.15
N GLY A 79 -3.04 11.91 -5.30
CA GLY A 79 -3.94 11.57 -6.39
C GLY A 79 -5.40 11.67 -5.94
N SER A 80 -6.20 10.65 -6.26
CA SER A 80 -7.59 10.60 -5.76
C SER A 80 -7.73 9.98 -4.37
N GLY A 81 -6.60 9.71 -3.69
CA GLY A 81 -6.56 9.16 -2.34
C GLY A 81 -6.38 7.64 -2.29
N GLU A 82 -5.80 7.03 -3.32
CA GLU A 82 -5.55 5.58 -3.34
C GLU A 82 -4.73 5.12 -2.12
N GLY A 83 -3.62 5.80 -1.81
CA GLY A 83 -2.77 5.49 -0.65
C GLY A 83 -3.53 5.61 0.66
N THR A 84 -4.16 6.77 0.89
CA THR A 84 -5.04 7.05 2.02
C THR A 84 -6.07 5.95 2.24
N LEU A 85 -6.86 5.60 1.21
CA LEU A 85 -7.91 4.59 1.35
C LEU A 85 -7.36 3.21 1.70
N CYS A 86 -6.21 2.82 1.11
CA CYS A 86 -5.59 1.54 1.42
C CYS A 86 -5.19 1.45 2.90
N LEU A 87 -4.60 2.52 3.45
CA LEU A 87 -4.18 2.57 4.85
C LEU A 87 -5.38 2.55 5.80
N LEU A 88 -6.38 3.39 5.56
CA LEU A 88 -7.57 3.47 6.39
C LEU A 88 -8.38 2.16 6.37
N GLU A 89 -8.49 1.53 5.21
CA GLU A 89 -9.18 0.24 5.08
C GLU A 89 -8.40 -0.89 5.76
N TRP A 90 -7.06 -0.89 5.66
CA TRP A 90 -6.20 -1.84 6.37
C TRP A 90 -6.41 -1.73 7.89
N ALA A 91 -6.36 -0.51 8.43
CA ALA A 91 -6.57 -0.25 9.85
C ALA A 91 -7.96 -0.70 10.31
N ARG A 92 -9.01 -0.27 9.60
CA ARG A 92 -10.40 -0.65 9.92
C ARG A 92 -10.58 -2.16 9.98
N THR A 93 -10.03 -2.88 8.99
CA THR A 93 -10.14 -4.34 8.92
C THR A 93 -9.39 -5.02 10.07
N GLY A 94 -8.20 -4.52 10.41
CA GLY A 94 -7.43 -5.00 11.56
C GLY A 94 -8.15 -4.78 12.90
N SER A 95 -8.88 -3.66 13.05
CA SER A 95 -9.69 -3.37 14.23
C SER A 95 -10.96 -4.23 14.31
N THR A 96 -11.64 -4.50 13.19
CA THR A 96 -12.84 -5.37 13.18
C THR A 96 -12.50 -6.81 13.55
N ASN A 97 -11.33 -7.31 13.12
CA ASN A 97 -10.85 -8.64 13.48
C ASN A 97 -10.62 -8.77 15.01
N ALA A 98 -10.28 -7.68 15.69
CA ALA A 98 -10.12 -7.68 17.15
C ALA A 98 -11.44 -7.86 17.90
N SER A 99 -12.54 -7.31 17.37
CA SER A 99 -13.86 -7.28 18.02
C SER A 99 -14.63 -8.61 17.86
N ALA A 100 -14.48 -9.29 16.72
CA ALA A 100 -15.19 -10.53 16.43
C ALA A 100 -14.79 -11.71 17.36
N GLU A 101 -13.51 -11.81 17.75
CA GLU A 101 -13.03 -12.84 18.69
C GLU A 101 -13.34 -12.53 20.16
N ALA A 102 -13.44 -11.25 20.53
CA ALA A 102 -13.84 -10.87 21.88
C ALA A 102 -15.29 -11.31 22.20
N THR A 103 -16.12 -11.43 21.17
CA THR A 103 -17.52 -11.85 21.31
C THR A 103 -17.69 -13.38 21.25
N SER A 104 -16.76 -14.13 20.64
CA SER A 104 -16.79 -15.59 20.62
C SER A 104 -16.27 -16.25 21.91
N SER A 105 -15.77 -15.45 22.85
CA SER A 105 -15.28 -15.91 24.16
C SER A 105 -16.34 -15.87 25.27
N ALA A 106 -17.54 -15.36 25.01
CA ALA A 106 -18.63 -15.27 25.98
C ALA A 106 -19.83 -16.12 25.55
N SER A 107 -20.19 -17.08 26.42
CA SER A 107 -21.40 -17.92 26.43
C SER A 107 -21.49 -19.10 25.44
N GLN A 108 -20.99 -20.26 25.88
CA GLN A 108 -21.73 -21.51 25.68
C GLN A 108 -22.54 -21.82 26.95
N PRO A 109 -23.88 -21.80 26.91
CA PRO A 109 -24.68 -22.72 27.70
C PRO A 109 -24.88 -24.00 26.88
N SER A 110 -24.26 -25.08 27.33
CA SER A 110 -24.56 -26.43 26.87
C SER A 110 -25.99 -26.80 27.25
N LEU A 111 -26.90 -26.84 26.27
CA LEU A 111 -28.16 -27.57 26.39
C LEU A 111 -28.35 -28.43 25.15
N SER A 112 -28.08 -29.72 25.33
CA SER A 112 -28.37 -30.80 24.42
C SER A 112 -29.88 -31.05 24.38
N VAL A 113 -30.51 -30.81 23.22
CA VAL A 113 -31.80 -31.41 22.87
C VAL A 113 -31.63 -32.10 21.51
N PRO A 114 -32.02 -33.38 21.36
CA PRO A 114 -31.91 -34.10 20.10
C PRO A 114 -33.00 -33.64 19.11
N ASP A 115 -32.59 -33.38 17.86
CA ASP A 115 -33.45 -33.06 16.72
C ASP A 115 -34.17 -34.34 16.21
N PRO A 116 -35.52 -34.39 16.21
CA PRO A 116 -36.27 -35.57 15.82
C PRO A 116 -36.56 -35.69 14.31
N LEU A 117 -35.92 -34.91 13.42
CA LEU A 117 -36.22 -34.93 11.98
C LEU A 117 -35.06 -35.31 11.03
N ALA A 118 -34.07 -36.04 11.53
CA ALA A 118 -32.95 -36.56 10.73
C ALA A 118 -33.29 -37.74 9.78
N LEU A 119 -34.57 -38.11 9.60
CA LEU A 119 -34.98 -39.34 8.89
C LEU A 119 -35.61 -39.12 7.50
N LEU A 120 -35.59 -37.92 6.94
CA LEU A 120 -36.12 -37.66 5.59
C LEU A 120 -35.10 -36.98 4.67
N ARG A 121 -34.00 -37.69 4.43
CA ARG A 121 -33.23 -37.58 3.19
C ARG A 121 -33.53 -38.80 2.32
N SER A 122 -34.28 -38.60 1.24
CA SER A 122 -33.98 -39.19 -0.08
C SER A 122 -35.14 -38.91 -1.04
N THR A 123 -34.87 -38.10 -2.08
CA THR A 123 -35.24 -38.35 -3.48
C THR A 123 -34.87 -37.10 -4.29
N ALA A 124 -33.88 -37.24 -5.18
CA ALA A 124 -33.67 -36.33 -6.31
C ALA A 124 -34.76 -36.59 -7.38
N PRO A 125 -35.02 -35.65 -8.32
CA PRO A 125 -34.16 -35.57 -9.50
C PRO A 125 -33.90 -34.15 -10.07
N SER A 126 -32.95 -34.18 -11.01
CA SER A 126 -32.33 -33.16 -11.85
C SER A 126 -33.22 -32.19 -12.63
N THR A 127 -32.74 -30.95 -12.80
CA THR A 127 -32.79 -30.21 -14.09
C THR A 127 -31.63 -29.21 -14.25
N SER A 128 -30.77 -29.52 -15.22
CA SER A 128 -30.00 -28.71 -16.19
C SER A 128 -29.76 -27.20 -15.96
N ALA A 129 -28.48 -26.85 -15.80
CA ALA A 129 -27.90 -25.54 -16.07
C ALA A 129 -27.42 -25.43 -17.53
N ARG A 130 -27.67 -24.30 -18.20
CA ARG A 130 -27.09 -23.97 -19.52
C ARG A 130 -25.73 -23.30 -19.34
N GLN A 131 -24.68 -23.92 -19.87
CA GLN A 131 -23.38 -23.30 -20.13
C GLN A 131 -23.24 -22.98 -21.62
N ALA A 132 -22.49 -21.92 -21.91
CA ALA A 132 -22.27 -21.35 -23.24
C ALA A 132 -21.34 -22.19 -24.11
N PHE A 133 -21.59 -22.10 -25.41
CA PHE A 133 -21.05 -22.86 -26.54
C PHE A 133 -19.62 -22.42 -26.92
N VAL A 134 -18.69 -23.38 -27.09
CA VAL A 134 -17.34 -23.19 -27.65
C VAL A 134 -17.15 -24.16 -28.83
N PRO A 135 -16.79 -23.69 -30.04
CA PRO A 135 -16.63 -24.57 -31.22
C PRO A 135 -15.34 -25.41 -31.22
N PRO A 136 -15.30 -26.58 -31.90
CA PRO A 136 -14.21 -27.54 -31.84
C PRO A 136 -13.27 -27.51 -33.06
N ASN A 137 -11.95 -27.58 -32.81
CA ASN A 137 -10.87 -28.19 -33.62
C ASN A 137 -9.54 -27.65 -33.05
N VAL A 138 -8.52 -28.39 -32.63
CA VAL A 138 -7.87 -29.58 -33.20
C VAL A 138 -7.23 -30.40 -32.07
N ARG A 139 -7.38 -31.73 -32.11
CA ARG A 139 -6.67 -32.70 -31.24
C ARG A 139 -5.24 -32.95 -31.73
N ARG A 140 -4.30 -33.18 -30.80
CA ARG A 140 -3.46 -34.41 -30.78
C ARG A 140 -3.08 -34.78 -29.33
N PRO A 141 -3.16 -36.07 -28.95
CA PRO A 141 -2.84 -36.54 -27.61
C PRO A 141 -1.37 -36.99 -27.50
N VAL A 142 -0.71 -36.65 -26.40
CA VAL A 142 0.54 -37.29 -25.97
C VAL A 142 0.27 -38.00 -24.65
N VAL A 143 0.54 -39.30 -24.63
CA VAL A 143 0.41 -40.22 -23.50
C VAL A 143 1.47 -39.92 -22.44
N PRO A 144 1.13 -39.76 -21.14
CA PRO A 144 2.12 -39.78 -20.08
C PRO A 144 2.25 -41.17 -19.43
N PRO A 145 3.47 -41.63 -19.08
CA PRO A 145 3.70 -42.87 -18.33
C PRO A 145 3.44 -42.71 -16.80
N PRO A 146 3.32 -43.82 -16.04
CA PRO A 146 2.67 -43.85 -14.74
C PRO A 146 3.55 -43.39 -13.57
N LYS A 147 2.90 -42.80 -12.55
CA LYS A 147 3.47 -42.46 -11.24
C LYS A 147 3.80 -43.71 -10.43
N PRO A 148 4.92 -43.75 -9.70
CA PRO A 148 5.04 -44.51 -8.46
C PRO A 148 4.61 -43.68 -7.24
N THR A 149 4.04 -44.40 -6.28
CA THR A 149 3.40 -43.97 -5.04
C THR A 149 4.39 -43.66 -3.91
N ALA A 150 3.98 -42.69 -3.09
CA ALA A 150 4.26 -42.52 -1.65
C ALA A 150 5.71 -42.28 -1.18
N SER A 151 5.98 -41.04 -0.78
CA SER A 151 6.48 -40.75 0.58
C SER A 151 6.26 -39.27 0.89
N ALA A 152 5.69 -38.99 2.06
CA ALA A 152 5.40 -37.67 2.55
C ALA A 152 6.66 -36.78 2.56
N LYS A 153 6.66 -35.76 1.71
CA LYS A 153 7.46 -34.55 1.91
C LYS A 153 6.50 -33.39 1.91
N VAL A 154 6.43 -32.73 3.06
CA VAL A 154 5.88 -31.38 3.23
C VAL A 154 6.32 -30.57 2.03
N SER A 155 5.36 -30.21 1.16
CA SER A 155 5.61 -29.31 0.06
C SER A 155 6.04 -28.00 0.69
N SER A 156 7.33 -27.69 0.58
CA SER A 156 7.86 -26.36 0.86
C SER A 156 7.04 -25.37 0.05
N SER A 157 6.16 -24.66 0.74
CA SER A 157 5.57 -23.41 0.28
C SER A 157 6.71 -22.59 -0.32
N GLY A 158 6.67 -22.36 -1.63
CA GLY A 158 7.55 -21.38 -2.25
C GLY A 158 7.41 -20.09 -1.46
N ASN A 159 8.53 -19.53 -1.01
CA ASN A 159 8.64 -18.32 -0.19
C ASN A 159 7.70 -17.21 -0.69
N GLN A 160 6.46 -17.15 -0.20
CA GLN A 160 5.71 -15.91 -0.19
C GLN A 160 6.27 -15.12 1.00
N VAL A 161 7.36 -14.39 0.73
CA VAL A 161 7.99 -13.45 1.66
C VAL A 161 6.96 -12.46 2.21
N PHE A 162 5.94 -12.14 1.41
CA PHE A 162 4.83 -11.28 1.76
C PHE A 162 3.55 -12.12 1.82
N GLY A 163 3.21 -12.55 3.03
CA GLY A 163 2.09 -13.44 3.32
C GLY A 163 0.70 -12.81 3.11
N SER A 164 -0.29 -13.44 3.75
CA SER A 164 -1.74 -13.18 3.63
C SER A 164 -2.14 -11.70 3.48
N MET A 165 -3.12 -11.44 2.60
CA MET A 165 -3.80 -10.14 2.45
C MET A 165 -4.71 -9.78 3.64
N ILE A 166 -4.72 -10.58 4.69
CA ILE A 166 -5.55 -10.35 5.86
C ILE A 166 -4.77 -9.44 6.82
N PRO A 167 -5.30 -8.25 7.17
CA PRO A 167 -4.66 -7.37 8.14
C PRO A 167 -4.51 -8.03 9.52
N ALA A 168 -3.37 -7.76 10.16
CA ALA A 168 -3.12 -8.19 11.54
C ALA A 168 -4.14 -7.58 12.52
N ARG A 169 -4.33 -8.22 13.67
CA ARG A 169 -5.17 -7.68 14.75
C ARG A 169 -4.50 -6.44 15.35
N LEU A 170 -5.23 -5.32 15.36
CA LEU A 170 -4.76 -4.03 15.88
C LEU A 170 -5.38 -3.77 17.27
N PRO A 171 -4.70 -3.01 18.15
CA PRO A 171 -5.22 -2.66 19.45
C PRO A 171 -6.44 -1.74 19.34
N GLU A 172 -7.26 -1.72 20.38
CA GLU A 172 -8.46 -0.89 20.43
C GLU A 172 -8.08 0.60 20.39
N GLY A 173 -8.76 1.38 19.55
CA GLY A 173 -8.47 2.80 19.37
C GLY A 173 -7.18 3.09 18.59
N PHE A 174 -6.55 2.09 17.95
CA PHE A 174 -5.52 2.36 16.94
C PHE A 174 -6.12 3.12 15.77
N GLU A 175 -5.56 4.28 15.46
CA GLU A 175 -5.98 5.10 14.32
C GLU A 175 -4.80 5.47 13.44
N ILE A 176 -5.06 5.64 12.14
CA ILE A 176 -4.12 6.24 11.21
C ILE A 176 -4.59 7.66 10.93
N ASP A 177 -3.79 8.63 11.35
CA ASP A 177 -4.02 10.05 11.07
C ASP A 177 -3.32 10.40 9.76
N VAL A 178 -4.10 10.48 8.68
CA VAL A 178 -3.60 10.76 7.33
C VAL A 178 -3.87 12.22 6.98
N ILE A 179 -2.80 12.95 6.66
CA ILE A 179 -2.85 14.26 6.01
C ILE A 179 -2.36 14.10 4.57
N ALA A 180 -3.06 14.72 3.62
CA ALA A 180 -2.76 14.59 2.21
C ALA A 180 -2.32 15.90 1.57
N THR A 181 -1.40 15.81 0.62
CA THR A 181 -1.02 16.90 -0.26
C THR A 181 -1.12 16.47 -1.72
N ASP A 182 -1.66 17.33 -2.57
CA ASP A 182 -1.62 17.15 -4.02
C ASP A 182 -1.95 18.49 -4.69
N PRO A 183 -1.09 19.02 -5.59
CA PRO A 183 -1.31 20.33 -6.21
C PRO A 183 -2.35 20.30 -7.33
N TYR A 184 -2.79 19.12 -7.76
CA TYR A 184 -3.66 18.97 -8.93
C TYR A 184 -5.01 18.34 -8.60
N THR A 185 -5.01 17.26 -7.82
CA THR A 185 -6.14 16.33 -7.68
C THR A 185 -6.88 16.45 -6.34
N SER A 186 -6.62 17.52 -5.58
CA SER A 186 -7.26 17.78 -4.28
C SER A 186 -8.81 17.70 -4.32
N PRO A 187 -9.51 18.15 -5.39
CA PRO A 187 -10.96 17.97 -5.50
C PRO A 187 -11.39 16.50 -5.59
N ALA A 188 -10.72 15.70 -6.43
CA ALA A 188 -11.00 14.27 -6.58
C ALA A 188 -10.69 13.49 -5.30
N TYR A 189 -9.60 13.86 -4.62
CA TYR A 189 -9.26 13.33 -3.30
C TYR A 189 -10.36 13.59 -2.29
N THR A 190 -10.79 14.86 -2.18
CA THR A 190 -11.77 15.29 -1.16
C THR A 190 -13.11 14.62 -1.36
N GLU A 191 -13.59 14.56 -2.61
CA GLU A 191 -14.83 13.86 -2.97
C GLU A 191 -14.76 12.38 -2.56
N ARG A 192 -13.65 11.70 -2.87
CA ARG A 192 -13.54 10.25 -2.69
C ARG A 192 -13.28 9.83 -1.25
N THR A 193 -12.49 10.59 -0.51
CA THR A 193 -12.04 10.24 0.85
C THR A 193 -12.84 10.94 1.94
N SER A 194 -13.62 11.97 1.59
CA SER A 194 -14.25 12.88 2.55
C SER A 194 -13.24 13.55 3.50
N ARG A 195 -11.98 13.70 3.08
CA ARG A 195 -10.90 14.32 3.84
C ARG A 195 -10.28 15.49 3.08
N PRO A 196 -9.77 16.51 3.78
CA PRO A 196 -9.09 17.63 3.13
C PRO A 196 -7.78 17.17 2.47
N CYS A 197 -7.43 17.83 1.36
CA CYS A 197 -6.14 17.68 0.70
C CYS A 197 -5.54 19.07 0.46
N HIS A 198 -4.32 19.27 0.93
CA HIS A 198 -3.62 20.54 0.78
C HIS A 198 -2.99 20.64 -0.60
N SER A 199 -3.14 21.79 -1.26
CA SER A 199 -2.57 22.03 -2.59
C SER A 199 -1.08 22.37 -2.53
N LEU A 200 -0.27 21.49 -1.91
CA LEU A 200 1.19 21.61 -1.84
C LEU A 200 1.83 20.72 -2.91
N SER A 201 2.76 21.31 -3.67
CA SER A 201 3.57 20.64 -4.68
C SER A 201 4.84 20.02 -4.08
N PHE A 202 5.56 19.23 -4.88
CA PHE A 202 6.90 18.76 -4.49
C PHE A 202 7.88 19.93 -4.24
N THR A 203 7.76 21.03 -4.98
CA THR A 203 8.60 22.22 -4.77
C THR A 203 8.32 22.86 -3.42
N ASP A 204 7.05 22.97 -3.03
CA ASP A 204 6.66 23.51 -1.72
C ASP A 204 7.22 22.65 -0.59
N LEU A 205 7.08 21.32 -0.70
CA LEU A 205 7.59 20.37 0.29
C LEU A 205 9.13 20.42 0.38
N ALA A 206 9.83 20.56 -0.75
CA ALA A 206 11.28 20.71 -0.80
C ALA A 206 11.78 22.02 -0.19
N GLN A 207 10.92 23.05 -0.11
CA GLN A 207 11.19 24.31 0.59
C GLN A 207 10.83 24.25 2.08
N GLY A 208 10.45 23.06 2.57
CA GLY A 208 10.11 22.83 3.97
C GLY A 208 8.67 23.17 4.34
N LEU A 209 7.83 23.59 3.38
CA LEU A 209 6.41 23.85 3.65
C LEU A 209 5.71 22.52 3.96
N LEU A 210 5.08 22.42 5.12
CA LEU A 210 4.34 21.24 5.56
C LEU A 210 2.86 21.56 5.77
N PRO A 211 1.95 20.60 5.54
CA PRO A 211 0.55 20.80 5.87
C PRO A 211 0.38 20.93 7.40
N PRO A 212 -0.61 21.73 7.86
CA PRO A 212 -0.88 21.89 9.28
C PRO A 212 -1.28 20.54 9.89
N THR A 213 -0.69 20.21 11.04
CA THR A 213 -1.06 18.99 11.79
C THR A 213 -2.04 19.30 12.92
N SER A 214 -2.88 18.33 13.28
CA SER A 214 -3.85 18.42 14.39
C SER A 214 -3.22 18.86 15.72
N ALA A 215 -1.92 18.61 15.91
CA ALA A 215 -1.15 19.06 17.07
C ALA A 215 -0.92 20.58 17.08
N MET A 216 -0.79 21.23 15.92
CA MET A 216 -0.59 22.69 15.81
C MET A 216 -1.88 23.50 16.01
N THR A 217 -3.05 22.88 15.81
CA THR A 217 -4.36 23.54 15.97
C THR A 217 -4.95 23.42 17.37
N SER A 218 -4.28 22.74 18.29
CA SER A 218 -4.75 22.63 19.68
C SER A 218 -4.30 23.86 20.49
N PRO A 219 -5.22 24.71 20.99
CA PRO A 219 -4.89 25.94 21.73
C PRO A 219 -4.32 25.69 23.15
N ARG A 220 -3.74 24.51 23.41
CA ARG A 220 -3.29 24.06 24.74
C ARG A 220 -1.81 23.68 24.82
N SER A 221 -1.07 23.79 23.73
CA SER A 221 0.39 23.62 23.73
C SER A 221 1.07 24.85 23.15
N GLU A 222 0.82 26.00 23.77
CA GLU A 222 1.68 27.18 23.65
C GLU A 222 2.92 26.97 24.53
N ASP A 223 3.75 25.99 24.19
CA ASP A 223 5.14 26.02 24.66
C ASP A 223 5.94 26.73 23.57
N PRO A 224 6.21 28.04 23.70
CA PRO A 224 6.88 28.84 22.67
C PRO A 224 8.32 28.38 22.36
N ASN A 225 8.85 27.42 23.13
CA ASN A 225 10.13 26.77 22.89
C ASN A 225 10.02 25.42 22.16
N ASN A 226 8.82 24.90 21.91
CA ASN A 226 8.62 23.64 21.20
C ASN A 226 8.16 23.88 19.76
N ASN A 227 8.97 24.62 18.99
CA ASN A 227 8.84 24.78 17.53
C ASN A 227 9.24 23.51 16.76
N SER A 228 8.95 22.33 17.31
CA SER A 228 9.29 21.07 16.67
C SER A 228 8.25 20.80 15.58
N GLU A 229 8.67 20.96 14.32
CA GLU A 229 7.86 20.56 13.17
C GLU A 229 7.36 19.11 13.32
N PRO A 230 6.17 18.79 12.81
CA PRO A 230 5.63 17.44 12.96
C PRO A 230 6.52 16.40 12.27
N ILE A 231 7.04 15.46 13.06
CA ILE A 231 7.69 14.26 12.52
C ILE A 231 6.62 13.25 12.14
N TRP A 232 6.60 12.87 10.87
CA TRP A 232 5.73 11.84 10.31
C TRP A 232 6.29 10.44 10.60
N ASP A 233 5.42 9.48 10.88
CA ASP A 233 5.84 8.09 10.95
C ASP A 233 6.09 7.55 9.55
N ILE A 234 5.19 7.88 8.62
CA ILE A 234 5.23 7.41 7.24
C ILE A 234 4.92 8.56 6.28
N ILE A 235 5.74 8.71 5.25
CA ILE A 235 5.37 9.40 4.01
C ILE A 235 5.07 8.33 2.96
N ILE A 236 3.94 8.42 2.28
CA ILE A 236 3.63 7.60 1.11
C ILE A 236 3.51 8.50 -0.11
N CYS A 237 4.12 8.08 -1.23
CA CYS A 237 3.98 8.73 -2.52
C CYS A 237 3.63 7.69 -3.58
N SER A 238 2.41 7.80 -4.13
CA SER A 238 1.86 6.83 -5.06
C SER A 238 1.80 7.39 -6.48
N PHE A 239 2.57 6.79 -7.39
CA PHE A 239 2.56 7.08 -8.83
C PHE A 239 2.93 8.53 -9.20
N ALA A 240 3.57 9.29 -8.31
CA ALA A 240 3.88 10.70 -8.57
C ALA A 240 5.37 11.06 -8.46
N LEU A 241 6.17 10.38 -7.64
CA LEU A 241 7.57 10.78 -7.41
C LEU A 241 8.43 10.81 -8.68
N HIS A 242 8.09 9.99 -9.68
CA HIS A 242 8.78 9.94 -10.97
C HIS A 242 8.53 11.16 -11.87
N LEU A 243 7.56 12.01 -11.51
CA LEU A 243 7.30 13.27 -12.20
C LEU A 243 8.39 14.31 -11.90
N VAL A 244 9.15 14.14 -10.80
CA VAL A 244 10.35 14.93 -10.52
C VAL A 244 11.50 14.37 -11.35
N THR A 245 11.66 14.89 -12.57
CA THR A 245 12.64 14.39 -13.54
C THR A 245 14.04 14.97 -13.31
N ASN A 246 14.14 16.14 -12.68
CA ASN A 246 15.40 16.78 -12.34
C ASN A 246 16.01 16.14 -11.07
N PRO A 247 17.22 15.54 -11.14
CA PRO A 247 17.84 14.90 -9.99
C PRO A 247 18.14 15.85 -8.82
N SER A 248 18.41 17.13 -9.07
CA SER A 248 18.68 18.13 -8.03
C SER A 248 17.41 18.52 -7.28
N GLU A 249 16.29 18.65 -7.98
CA GLU A 249 14.97 18.89 -7.35
C GLU A 249 14.53 17.66 -6.55
N LEU A 250 14.72 16.46 -7.10
CA LEU A 250 14.43 15.21 -6.40
C LEU A 250 15.30 15.07 -5.14
N PHE A 251 16.59 15.41 -5.24
CA PHE A 251 17.49 15.45 -4.09
C PHE A 251 16.98 16.42 -3.02
N ALA A 252 16.68 17.68 -3.40
CA ALA A 252 16.21 18.69 -2.46
C ALA A 252 14.94 18.23 -1.72
N LEU A 253 13.95 17.70 -2.46
CA LEU A 253 12.74 17.13 -1.89
C LEU A 253 13.06 16.00 -0.90
N LEU A 254 13.83 14.99 -1.32
CA LEU A 254 14.07 13.81 -0.50
C LEU A 254 14.92 14.13 0.72
N PHE A 255 15.94 14.97 0.57
CA PHE A 255 16.78 15.39 1.67
C PHE A 255 15.97 16.13 2.72
N GLU A 256 15.12 17.08 2.32
CA GLU A 256 14.23 17.81 3.21
C GLU A 256 13.27 16.88 3.95
N LEU A 257 12.62 15.96 3.24
CA LEU A 257 11.69 14.99 3.84
C LEU A 257 12.37 14.00 4.80
N SER A 258 13.67 13.73 4.63
CA SER A 258 14.40 12.78 5.48
C SER A 258 14.48 13.26 6.94
N GLY A 259 14.57 14.57 7.18
CA GLY A 259 14.52 15.13 8.53
C GLY A 259 13.11 15.14 9.15
N LYS A 260 12.08 14.84 8.36
CA LYS A 260 10.67 15.05 8.72
C LYS A 260 9.86 13.77 8.81
N ALA A 261 10.42 12.63 8.43
CA ALA A 261 9.72 11.36 8.48
C ALA A 261 10.64 10.17 8.73
N ARG A 262 10.10 9.14 9.41
CA ARG A 262 10.85 7.91 9.69
C ARG A 262 10.89 6.97 8.49
N TRP A 263 9.76 6.82 7.80
CA TRP A 263 9.60 5.93 6.66
C TRP A 263 9.15 6.68 5.42
N LEU A 264 9.68 6.27 4.27
CA LEU A 264 9.21 6.69 2.95
C LEU A 264 8.79 5.44 2.14
N ILE A 265 7.55 5.45 1.69
CA ILE A 265 6.95 4.44 0.83
C ILE A 265 6.80 5.04 -0.57
N VAL A 266 7.47 4.44 -1.55
CA VAL A 266 7.34 4.82 -2.96
C VAL A 266 6.61 3.71 -3.71
N VAL A 267 5.43 4.03 -4.24
CA VAL A 267 4.63 3.12 -5.06
C VAL A 267 4.67 3.60 -6.52
N ALA A 268 5.11 2.76 -7.45
CA ALA A 268 5.32 3.15 -8.84
C ALA A 268 5.07 1.98 -9.81
N PRO A 269 4.75 2.26 -11.09
CA PRO A 269 4.60 1.21 -12.11
C PRO A 269 5.95 0.71 -12.64
N HIS A 270 7.06 1.32 -12.23
CA HIS A 270 8.39 1.06 -12.76
C HIS A 270 9.49 1.41 -11.73
N LYS A 271 10.74 1.08 -12.07
CA LYS A 271 11.91 1.24 -11.18
C LYS A 271 12.32 2.69 -10.89
N LYS A 272 11.79 3.69 -11.61
CA LYS A 272 12.09 5.12 -11.38
C LYS A 272 11.15 5.77 -10.34
N PRO A 273 11.61 6.81 -9.61
CA PRO A 273 12.98 7.33 -9.63
C PRO A 273 13.96 6.44 -8.85
N GLU A 274 15.25 6.63 -9.09
CA GLU A 274 16.33 6.03 -8.31
C GLU A 274 16.67 6.99 -7.16
N ILE A 275 16.74 6.45 -5.93
CA ILE A 275 17.03 7.21 -4.71
C ILE A 275 18.37 6.73 -4.19
N LYS A 276 19.32 7.66 -4.02
CA LYS A 276 20.66 7.35 -3.52
C LYS A 276 20.67 7.36 -1.99
N GLU A 277 21.47 6.49 -1.37
CA GLU A 277 21.57 6.41 0.10
C GLU A 277 22.08 7.72 0.73
N THR A 278 22.86 8.50 -0.01
CA THR A 278 23.36 9.81 0.40
C THR A 278 22.28 10.91 0.44
N TRP A 279 21.04 10.61 0.04
CA TRP A 279 19.93 11.57 0.00
C TRP A 279 19.07 11.54 1.27
N GLY A 280 19.61 11.00 2.36
CA GLY A 280 18.94 10.92 3.66
C GLY A 280 18.08 9.66 3.85
N TRP A 281 18.09 8.73 2.90
CA TRP A 281 17.22 7.55 2.91
C TRP A 281 18.01 6.26 2.65
N ALA A 282 17.97 5.33 3.60
CA ALA A 282 18.48 3.97 3.41
C ALA A 282 17.41 3.09 2.77
N ARG A 283 17.77 2.32 1.74
CA ARG A 283 16.86 1.31 1.18
C ARG A 283 16.61 0.22 2.21
N TRP A 284 15.34 -0.10 2.46
CA TRP A 284 14.99 -1.14 3.42
C TRP A 284 14.63 -2.46 2.73
N ASP A 285 15.20 -3.55 3.23
CA ASP A 285 14.82 -4.91 2.89
C ASP A 285 13.59 -5.29 3.72
N ILE A 286 12.47 -5.52 3.04
CA ILE A 286 11.18 -5.70 3.68
C ILE A 286 11.05 -7.14 4.23
N ALA A 287 11.76 -8.09 3.62
CA ALA A 287 11.78 -9.49 4.03
C ALA A 287 12.51 -9.65 5.36
N SER A 288 13.76 -9.20 5.42
CA SER A 288 14.62 -9.30 6.59
C SER A 288 14.37 -8.20 7.62
N TRP A 289 13.68 -7.12 7.21
CA TRP A 289 13.48 -5.91 8.00
C TRP A 289 14.81 -5.27 8.45
N THR A 290 15.74 -5.15 7.51
CA THR A 290 17.06 -4.55 7.74
C THR A 290 17.44 -3.58 6.63
N ALA A 291 18.45 -2.74 6.85
CA ALA A 291 19.01 -1.92 5.78
C ALA A 291 19.63 -2.82 4.70
N ALA A 292 19.26 -2.60 3.43
CA ALA A 292 19.74 -3.42 2.32
C ALA A 292 21.25 -3.27 2.09
N GLY A 293 21.81 -2.08 2.35
CA GLY A 293 23.20 -1.71 2.14
C GLY A 293 23.58 -1.61 0.65
N GLU A 294 24.60 -0.78 0.34
CA GLU A 294 25.04 -0.52 -1.04
C GLU A 294 25.40 -1.79 -1.82
N ALA A 295 25.99 -2.79 -1.17
CA ALA A 295 26.45 -4.02 -1.81
C ALA A 295 25.30 -4.86 -2.40
N ARG A 296 24.10 -4.85 -1.79
CA ARG A 296 22.91 -5.54 -2.34
C ARG A 296 22.23 -4.72 -3.45
N LEU A 297 22.40 -3.40 -3.46
CA LEU A 297 21.78 -2.51 -4.45
C LEU A 297 22.50 -2.54 -5.80
N TYR A 298 23.84 -2.65 -5.78
CA TYR A 298 24.69 -2.65 -6.98
C TYR A 298 25.37 -4.00 -7.26
N GLY A 299 25.24 -4.96 -6.35
CA GLY A 299 25.70 -6.33 -6.55
C GLY A 299 24.89 -7.00 -7.65
N GLY A 300 25.39 -6.95 -8.89
CA GLY A 300 24.84 -7.60 -10.09
C GLY A 300 24.83 -9.14 -10.05
N GLY A 301 24.45 -9.73 -8.92
CA GLY A 301 24.07 -11.13 -8.86
C GLY A 301 22.76 -11.29 -9.60
N LYS A 302 22.82 -11.77 -10.84
CA LYS A 302 21.64 -12.22 -11.59
C LYS A 302 20.73 -13.02 -10.64
N PRO A 303 19.45 -12.68 -10.48
CA PRO A 303 18.52 -13.58 -9.83
C PRO A 303 18.60 -14.91 -10.57
N LYS A 304 18.86 -16.00 -9.83
CA LYS A 304 18.90 -17.34 -10.38
C LYS A 304 17.44 -17.75 -10.66
N GLY A 305 16.92 -17.29 -11.80
CA GLY A 305 15.56 -17.55 -12.26
C GLY A 305 15.18 -16.55 -13.35
N ASP A 306 15.15 -17.00 -14.61
CA ASP A 306 14.56 -16.26 -15.72
C ASP A 306 13.08 -15.99 -15.41
N GLY A 307 12.75 -14.72 -15.16
CA GLY A 307 11.40 -14.24 -14.92
C GLY A 307 11.43 -12.80 -14.41
N ASP A 308 11.28 -11.84 -15.32
CA ASP A 308 11.35 -10.38 -15.10
C ASP A 308 10.24 -9.80 -14.19
N ASP A 309 9.51 -10.65 -13.45
CA ASP A 309 8.33 -10.29 -12.66
C ASP A 309 8.39 -10.79 -11.20
N GLY A 310 9.53 -11.31 -10.75
CA GLY A 310 9.70 -11.82 -9.39
C GLY A 310 9.78 -10.73 -8.33
N GLU A 311 8.95 -10.84 -7.28
CA GLU A 311 9.12 -10.09 -6.03
C GLU A 311 10.56 -10.28 -5.52
N THR A 312 11.26 -9.17 -5.29
CA THR A 312 12.57 -9.23 -4.63
C THR A 312 12.39 -8.86 -3.17
N GLU A 313 13.31 -9.28 -2.29
CA GLU A 313 13.30 -8.90 -0.88
C GLU A 313 13.27 -7.37 -0.67
N LEU A 314 13.68 -6.61 -1.69
CA LEU A 314 13.72 -5.16 -1.70
C LEU A 314 12.42 -4.52 -2.20
N GLU A 315 11.61 -5.18 -3.03
CA GLU A 315 10.39 -4.59 -3.60
C GLU A 315 9.19 -5.55 -3.58
N ILE A 316 8.03 -5.03 -3.14
CA ILE A 316 6.77 -5.75 -3.25
C ILE A 316 6.19 -5.48 -4.64
N VAL A 317 5.97 -6.54 -5.42
CA VAL A 317 5.38 -6.45 -6.77
C VAL A 317 3.98 -7.06 -6.76
N ARG A 318 2.94 -6.28 -7.08
CA ARG A 318 1.54 -6.73 -7.16
C ARG A 318 0.84 -6.07 -8.33
N ASP A 319 0.23 -6.85 -9.23
CA ASP A 319 -0.56 -6.34 -10.37
C ASP A 319 0.14 -5.20 -11.14
N LYS A 320 1.42 -5.37 -11.50
CA LYS A 320 2.28 -4.35 -12.18
C LYS A 320 2.61 -3.10 -11.34
N VAL A 321 2.29 -3.12 -10.05
CA VAL A 321 2.69 -2.09 -9.08
C VAL A 321 3.92 -2.57 -8.33
N LYS A 322 4.91 -1.68 -8.18
CA LYS A 322 6.11 -1.90 -7.40
C LYS A 322 6.10 -0.96 -6.20
N LEU A 323 6.25 -1.51 -5.00
CA LEU A 323 6.38 -0.76 -3.77
C LEU A 323 7.79 -0.92 -3.21
N ARG A 324 8.37 0.21 -2.80
CA ARG A 324 9.72 0.32 -2.28
C ARG A 324 9.68 1.07 -0.96
N LEU A 325 10.31 0.50 0.05
CA LEU A 325 10.43 1.06 1.38
C LEU A 325 11.83 1.64 1.60
N TYR A 326 11.87 2.79 2.26
CA TYR A 326 13.08 3.49 2.66
C TYR A 326 12.94 3.97 4.10
N ARG A 327 14.04 3.89 4.86
CA ARG A 327 14.13 4.42 6.22
C ARG A 327 14.97 5.69 6.21
N SER A 328 14.54 6.72 6.93
CA SER A 328 15.33 7.94 7.08
C SER A 328 16.60 7.68 7.90
N ASN A 329 17.69 8.32 7.51
CA ASN A 329 18.96 8.28 8.23
C ASN A 329 18.96 9.19 9.48
N ALA A 330 17.92 10.01 9.67
CA ALA A 330 17.80 10.93 10.79
C ALA A 330 17.23 10.28 12.07
N PHE A 331 16.68 9.05 11.99
CA PHE A 331 15.88 8.41 13.07
C PHE A 331 16.27 6.98 13.43
#